data_AF-A0A6G0HI44-F1
#
_entry.id   AF-A0A6G0HI44-F1
#
_cell.length_a   1.000
_cell.length_b   1.000
_cell.length_c   1.000
_cell.angle_alpha   90.00
_cell.angle_beta   90.00
_cell.angle_gamma   90.00
#
_symmetry.space_group_name_H-M   'P 1'
#
loop_
_entity.id
_entity.type
_entity.pdbx_description
1 polymer ?
#
loop_
_entity_poly.entity_id
_entity_poly.type
_entity_poly.pdbx_seq_one_letter_code
_entity_poly.pdbx_strand_id
1 'polypeptide(L)'
;MMEPWPTLAWVLLMTNIAEWVKTVESRDFSLMDIILLHPSTTPHPGGFKCFTCEDAADNYECNRWAPDVYCPKDARYCYTLHMMDSHGDSVSVTKRCVTLEDCRFTGCAEVTDNGYRVCSSCCEGNICNMLVPRNESSAVFSSTSPLVSSSRRLVPATLCYIIITTIMIFTAEHV
;
A
#
# COMPACT_ATOMS: atom_id res chain seq x y z
N MET A 1 60.25 -11.45 5.35
CA MET A 1 59.39 -11.14 4.19
C MET A 1 58.10 -11.88 4.44
N MET A 2 57.07 -11.20 4.96
CA MET A 2 55.78 -11.84 5.24
C MET A 2 55.05 -11.92 3.90
N GLU A 3 54.80 -13.13 3.41
CA GLU A 3 54.02 -13.35 2.19
C GLU A 3 52.66 -12.61 2.33
N PRO A 4 52.22 -11.82 1.34
CA PRO A 4 50.98 -11.03 1.42
C PRO A 4 49.70 -11.90 1.34
N TRP A 5 49.86 -13.21 1.19
CA TRP A 5 48.80 -14.20 1.03
C TRP A 5 47.78 -14.26 2.19
N PRO A 6 48.16 -14.19 3.48
CA PRO A 6 47.21 -14.24 4.59
C PRO A 6 46.28 -13.03 4.61
N THR A 7 46.81 -11.85 4.26
CA THR A 7 46.05 -10.60 4.29
C THR A 7 45.01 -10.57 3.17
N LEU A 8 45.36 -11.04 1.98
CA LEU A 8 44.43 -11.16 0.85
C LEU A 8 43.33 -12.19 1.14
N ALA A 9 43.69 -13.34 1.71
CA ALA A 9 42.70 -14.36 2.10
C ALA A 9 41.71 -13.83 3.16
N TRP A 10 42.20 -13.06 4.14
CA TRP A 10 41.36 -12.44 5.16
C TRP A 10 40.42 -11.38 4.58
N VAL A 11 40.91 -10.53 3.67
CA VAL A 11 40.06 -9.52 3.00
C VAL A 11 38.98 -10.20 2.18
N LEU A 12 39.31 -11.24 1.41
CA LEU A 12 38.33 -11.99 0.61
C LEU A 12 37.29 -12.71 1.48
N LEU A 13 37.69 -13.24 2.63
CA LEU A 13 36.78 -13.85 3.59
C LEU A 13 35.81 -12.80 4.17
N MET A 14 36.32 -11.63 4.55
CA MET A 14 35.50 -10.54 5.10
C MET A 14 34.54 -9.94 4.07
N THR A 15 34.94 -9.80 2.81
CA THR A 15 34.02 -9.33 1.75
C THR A 15 32.91 -10.32 1.47
N ASN A 16 33.21 -11.63 1.44
CA ASN A 16 32.19 -12.68 1.29
C ASN A 16 31.21 -12.69 2.47
N ILE A 17 31.70 -12.55 3.71
CA ILE A 17 30.84 -12.46 4.89
C ILE A 17 29.95 -11.22 4.83
N ALA A 18 30.48 -10.06 4.42
CA ALA A 18 29.70 -8.83 4.31
C ALA A 18 28.59 -8.93 3.24
N GLU A 19 28.87 -9.57 2.11
CA GLU A 19 27.89 -9.81 1.05
C GLU A 19 26.82 -10.83 1.48
N TRP A 20 27.21 -11.83 2.28
CA TRP A 20 26.28 -12.80 2.85
C TRP A 20 25.39 -12.20 3.94
N VAL A 21 25.95 -11.30 4.77
CA VAL A 21 25.19 -10.56 5.79
C VAL A 21 24.14 -9.66 5.13
N LYS A 22 24.47 -8.97 4.03
CA LYS A 22 23.50 -8.17 3.27
C LYS A 22 22.35 -9.00 2.70
N THR A 23 22.62 -10.23 2.24
CA THR A 23 21.58 -11.14 1.74
C THR A 23 20.75 -11.79 2.85
N VAL A 24 21.30 -11.93 4.06
CA VAL A 24 20.58 -12.47 5.23
C VAL A 24 19.72 -11.40 5.92
N GLU A 25 20.11 -10.12 5.80
CA GLU A 25 19.34 -9.00 6.36
C GLU A 25 18.01 -8.79 5.62
N SER A 26 17.92 -9.10 4.33
CA SER A 26 16.67 -9.04 3.55
C SER A 26 15.73 -10.24 3.78
N ARG A 27 15.47 -10.61 5.04
CA ARG A 27 14.44 -11.62 5.33
C ARG A 27 13.07 -10.95 5.39
N ASP A 28 12.13 -11.42 4.58
CA ASP A 28 10.75 -10.94 4.61
C ASP A 28 10.14 -11.09 6.02
N PHE A 29 9.46 -10.03 6.46
CA PHE A 29 8.71 -10.01 7.71
C PHE A 29 7.63 -11.10 7.68
N SER A 30 7.63 -12.02 8.64
CA SER A 30 6.61 -13.09 8.67
C SER A 30 5.37 -12.65 9.45
N LEU A 31 4.26 -13.39 9.27
CA LEU A 31 3.04 -13.20 10.05
C LEU A 31 3.29 -13.33 11.57
N MET A 32 4.24 -14.18 11.98
CA MET A 32 4.57 -14.35 13.40
C MET A 32 5.31 -13.13 13.97
N ASP A 33 6.14 -12.48 13.16
CA ASP A 33 6.82 -11.24 13.58
C ASP A 33 5.78 -10.13 13.79
N ILE A 34 4.71 -10.08 13.00
CA ILE A 34 3.58 -9.16 13.22
C ILE A 34 2.82 -9.48 14.50
N ILE A 35 2.43 -10.74 14.72
CA ILE A 35 1.60 -11.11 15.89
C ILE A 35 2.34 -10.81 17.19
N LEU A 36 3.66 -11.04 17.22
CA LEU A 36 4.48 -10.84 18.41
C LEU A 36 4.76 -9.35 18.68
N LEU A 37 5.03 -8.56 17.64
CA LEU A 37 5.41 -7.15 17.78
C LEU A 37 4.22 -6.19 17.80
N HIS A 38 3.09 -6.58 17.21
CA HIS A 38 1.91 -5.72 17.04
C HIS A 38 0.63 -6.45 17.48
N PRO A 39 0.45 -6.68 18.80
CA PRO A 39 -0.78 -7.28 19.30
C PRO A 39 -2.00 -6.45 18.88
N SER A 40 -3.07 -7.14 18.47
CA SER A 40 -4.32 -6.56 17.96
C SER A 40 -5.18 -5.91 19.07
N THR A 41 -4.55 -5.12 19.95
CA THR A 41 -5.19 -4.37 21.02
C THR A 41 -5.24 -2.91 20.62
N THR A 42 -6.34 -2.50 20.00
CA THR A 42 -6.56 -1.11 19.57
C THR A 42 -6.75 -0.21 20.80
N PRO A 43 -6.15 0.99 20.89
CA PRO A 43 -6.28 1.89 22.03
C PRO A 43 -7.71 2.42 22.16
N HIS A 44 -8.42 2.49 21.03
CA HIS A 44 -9.82 2.87 20.91
C HIS A 44 -10.49 2.05 19.80
N PRO A 45 -11.82 1.85 19.84
CA PRO A 45 -12.54 1.14 18.77
C PRO A 45 -12.25 1.73 17.39
N GLY A 46 -11.82 0.89 16.45
CA GLY A 46 -11.49 1.29 15.07
C GLY A 46 -10.09 1.86 14.88
N GLY A 47 -9.26 1.94 15.93
CA GLY A 47 -7.84 2.28 15.77
C GLY A 47 -7.09 1.19 14.99
N PHE A 48 -6.18 1.57 14.12
CA PHE A 48 -5.32 0.65 13.36
C PHE A 48 -3.94 1.26 13.15
N LYS A 49 -2.97 0.40 12.81
CA LYS A 49 -1.61 0.79 12.45
C LYS A 49 -1.36 0.46 10.98
N CYS A 50 -0.37 1.12 10.39
CA CYS A 50 0.24 0.77 9.11
C CYS A 50 1.75 0.77 9.31
N PHE A 51 2.49 0.06 8.46
CA PHE A 51 3.90 0.41 8.29
C PHE A 51 3.96 1.83 7.72
N THR A 52 4.85 2.67 8.27
CA THR A 52 5.06 4.04 7.80
C THR A 52 6.55 4.33 7.65
N CYS A 53 6.93 4.87 6.49
CA CYS A 53 8.30 5.22 6.13
C CYS A 53 8.27 6.18 4.93
N GLU A 54 9.33 6.95 4.75
CA GLU A 54 9.49 7.89 3.64
C GLU A 54 10.81 7.56 2.93
N ASP A 55 10.71 7.25 1.64
CA ASP A 55 11.82 6.95 0.73
C ASP A 55 12.86 5.95 1.28
N ALA A 56 12.39 4.91 1.96
CA ALA A 56 13.24 3.81 2.42
C ALA A 56 13.84 3.07 1.21
N ALA A 57 15.07 2.57 1.34
CA ALA A 57 15.77 1.90 0.25
C ALA A 57 15.00 0.68 -0.30
N ASP A 58 14.34 -0.06 0.60
CA ASP A 58 13.53 -1.22 0.25
C ASP A 58 12.42 -1.48 1.28
N ASN A 59 11.65 -2.55 1.05
CA ASN A 59 10.54 -2.95 1.92
C ASN A 59 11.01 -3.40 3.31
N TYR A 60 12.20 -3.99 3.41
CA TYR A 60 12.73 -4.52 4.65
C TYR A 60 13.11 -3.36 5.58
N GLU A 61 13.93 -2.41 5.10
CA GLU A 61 14.31 -1.21 5.83
C GLU A 61 13.08 -0.42 6.28
N CYS A 62 12.09 -0.25 5.39
CA CYS A 62 10.83 0.39 5.72
C CYS A 62 10.10 -0.29 6.89
N ASN A 63 9.91 -1.61 6.82
CA ASN A 63 9.14 -2.34 7.84
C ASN A 63 9.91 -2.45 9.17
N ARG A 64 11.24 -2.60 9.10
CA ARG A 64 12.10 -2.79 10.27
C ARG A 64 12.14 -1.57 11.18
N TRP A 65 12.16 -0.38 10.60
CA TRP A 65 12.30 0.88 11.32
C TRP A 65 11.00 1.66 11.43
N ALA A 66 9.89 1.11 10.95
CA ALA A 66 8.58 1.74 11.05
C ALA A 66 8.24 2.02 12.53
N PRO A 67 7.76 3.23 12.84
CA PRO A 67 7.36 3.57 14.20
C PRO A 67 6.11 2.78 14.60
N ASP A 68 6.10 2.26 15.83
CA ASP A 68 4.95 1.53 16.38
C ASP A 68 3.85 2.48 16.90
N VAL A 69 3.25 3.25 15.98
CA VAL A 69 2.23 4.27 16.29
C VAL A 69 0.92 4.00 15.55
N TYR A 70 -0.19 4.45 16.14
CA TYR A 70 -1.50 4.37 15.52
C TYR A 70 -1.70 5.43 14.44
N CYS A 71 -2.46 5.08 13.40
CA CYS A 71 -2.87 6.02 12.37
C CYS A 71 -3.75 7.14 12.95
N PRO A 72 -3.72 8.34 12.35
CA PRO A 72 -4.58 9.44 12.75
C PRO A 72 -6.06 9.12 12.47
N LYS A 73 -6.98 9.79 13.18
CA LYS A 73 -8.41 9.44 13.20
C LYS A 73 -9.13 9.56 11.85
N ASP A 74 -8.61 10.40 10.96
CA ASP A 74 -9.13 10.65 9.62
C ASP A 74 -8.62 9.65 8.58
N ALA A 75 -7.53 8.94 8.87
CA ALA A 75 -7.04 7.85 8.03
C ALA A 75 -7.91 6.59 8.17
N ARG A 76 -7.98 5.82 7.08
CA ARG A 76 -8.71 4.54 7.02
C ARG A 76 -7.97 3.42 6.29
N TYR A 77 -6.93 3.78 5.55
CA TYR A 77 -6.21 2.84 4.69
C TYR A 77 -4.71 2.96 4.91
N CYS A 78 -4.01 1.88 4.61
CA CYS A 78 -2.56 1.89 4.48
C CYS A 78 -2.21 2.00 3.00
N TYR A 79 -1.40 2.99 2.67
CA TYR A 79 -0.88 3.22 1.32
C TYR A 79 0.57 2.76 1.23
N THR A 80 0.93 2.22 0.08
CA THR A 80 2.30 1.88 -0.29
C THR A 80 2.61 2.39 -1.69
N LEU A 81 3.71 3.13 -1.83
CA LEU A 81 4.34 3.51 -3.09
C LEU A 81 5.69 2.81 -3.18
N HIS A 82 5.94 2.18 -4.33
CA HIS A 82 7.18 1.44 -4.58
C HIS A 82 7.73 1.83 -5.93
N MET A 83 8.93 2.40 -5.93
CA MET A 83 9.70 2.67 -7.14
C MET A 83 10.74 1.58 -7.32
N MET A 84 10.78 1.01 -8.51
CA MET A 84 11.72 -0.04 -8.91
C MET A 84 12.51 0.39 -10.14
N ASP A 85 13.72 -0.11 -10.25
CA ASP A 85 14.52 0.02 -11.46
C ASP A 85 14.05 -0.92 -12.57
N SER A 86 14.73 -0.85 -13.73
CA SER A 86 14.42 -1.69 -14.88
C SER A 86 14.61 -3.19 -14.64
N HIS A 87 15.36 -3.58 -13.61
CA HIS A 87 15.58 -4.98 -13.21
C HIS A 87 14.54 -5.45 -12.19
N GLY A 88 13.73 -4.54 -11.64
CA GLY A 88 12.75 -4.81 -10.60
C GLY A 88 13.31 -4.73 -9.19
N ASP A 89 14.52 -4.20 -9.04
CA ASP A 89 15.13 -3.93 -7.74
C ASP A 89 14.51 -2.68 -7.13
N SER A 90 14.31 -2.70 -5.81
CA SER A 90 13.73 -1.57 -5.08
C SER A 90 14.66 -0.36 -5.12
N VAL A 91 14.11 0.79 -5.49
CA VAL A 91 14.82 2.09 -5.47
C VAL A 91 14.32 2.94 -4.30
N SER A 92 13.01 2.97 -4.10
CA SER A 92 12.42 3.58 -2.91
C SER A 92 11.07 2.97 -2.54
N VAL A 93 10.77 2.96 -1.24
CA VAL A 93 9.51 2.53 -0.65
C VAL A 93 9.01 3.61 0.29
N THR A 94 7.78 4.06 0.07
CA THR A 94 7.08 5.00 0.93
C THR A 94 5.78 4.40 1.38
N LYS A 95 5.53 4.38 2.69
CA LYS A 95 4.31 3.86 3.30
C LYS A 95 3.71 4.87 4.26
N ARG A 96 2.38 5.01 4.24
CA ARG A 96 1.69 5.98 5.10
C ARG A 96 0.25 5.57 5.39
N CYS A 97 -0.27 6.04 6.52
CA CYS A 97 -1.70 6.05 6.80
C CYS A 97 -2.37 7.12 5.93
N VAL A 98 -3.46 6.78 5.25
CA VAL A 98 -4.12 7.69 4.31
C VAL A 98 -5.64 7.67 4.38
N THR A 99 -6.25 8.68 3.76
CA THR A 99 -7.70 8.76 3.55
C THR A 99 -8.11 8.03 2.27
N LEU A 100 -9.41 7.99 1.98
CA LEU A 100 -9.92 7.39 0.74
C LEU A 100 -9.41 8.12 -0.52
N GLU A 101 -9.18 9.42 -0.43
CA GLU A 101 -8.81 10.24 -1.60
C GLU A 101 -7.46 9.83 -2.17
N ASP A 102 -6.49 9.54 -1.30
CA ASP A 102 -5.16 9.04 -1.67
C ASP A 102 -5.20 7.66 -2.34
N CYS A 103 -6.22 6.84 -2.04
CA CYS A 103 -6.35 5.47 -2.55
C CYS A 103 -7.12 5.36 -3.87
N ARG A 104 -7.60 6.47 -4.44
CA ARG A 104 -8.38 6.46 -5.68
C ARG A 104 -7.56 6.07 -6.91
N PHE A 105 -6.26 6.29 -6.86
CA PHE A 105 -5.34 6.05 -7.97
C PHE A 105 -4.26 5.08 -7.54
N THR A 106 -4.59 3.79 -7.59
CA THR A 106 -3.64 2.68 -7.49
C THR A 106 -3.31 2.14 -8.89
N GLY A 107 -2.18 1.46 -9.03
CA GLY A 107 -1.70 0.95 -10.31
C GLY A 107 -0.19 1.17 -10.48
N CYS A 108 0.33 0.78 -11.64
CA CYS A 108 1.72 1.04 -12.01
C CYS A 108 1.84 2.03 -13.17
N ALA A 109 2.94 2.79 -13.18
CA ALA A 109 3.30 3.69 -14.26
C ALA A 109 4.80 3.60 -14.55
N GLU A 110 5.15 3.65 -15.84
CA GLU A 110 6.53 3.78 -16.28
C GLU A 110 6.97 5.24 -16.23
N VAL A 111 8.19 5.49 -15.75
CA VAL A 111 8.84 6.79 -15.81
C VAL A 111 9.70 6.81 -17.08
N THR A 112 9.20 7.51 -18.10
CA THR A 112 9.69 7.45 -19.49
C THR A 112 11.16 7.78 -19.69
N ASP A 113 11.80 8.47 -18.74
CA ASP A 113 13.13 9.02 -18.95
C ASP A 113 14.26 8.11 -18.43
N ASN A 114 13.98 7.25 -17.44
CA ASN A 114 15.01 6.49 -16.72
C ASN A 114 14.73 4.97 -16.65
N GLY A 115 13.59 4.50 -17.19
CA GLY A 115 13.21 3.08 -17.11
C GLY A 115 12.79 2.61 -15.72
N TYR A 116 12.50 3.55 -14.81
CA TYR A 116 11.91 3.24 -13.51
C TYR A 116 10.42 2.92 -13.65
N ARG A 117 9.95 1.97 -12.85
CA ARG A 117 8.52 1.69 -12.69
C ARG A 117 8.08 2.09 -11.29
N VAL A 118 6.99 2.82 -11.21
CA VAL A 118 6.37 3.24 -9.94
C VAL A 118 5.03 2.54 -9.80
N CYS A 119 4.85 1.78 -8.72
CA CYS A 119 3.61 1.08 -8.41
C CYS A 119 3.05 1.56 -7.07
N SER A 120 1.72 1.70 -6.99
CA SER A 120 1.03 2.10 -5.77
C SER A 120 -0.14 1.17 -5.44
N SER A 121 -0.32 0.87 -4.15
CA SER A 121 -1.42 0.04 -3.64
C SER A 121 -1.99 0.63 -2.35
N CYS A 122 -3.23 0.26 -2.06
CA CYS A 122 -3.90 0.55 -0.80
C CYS A 122 -4.53 -0.71 -0.22
N CYS A 123 -4.55 -0.81 1.09
CA CYS A 123 -5.27 -1.85 1.81
C CYS A 123 -5.99 -1.31 3.04
N GLU A 124 -7.05 -1.99 3.43
CA GLU A 124 -7.80 -1.74 4.65
C GLU A 124 -7.47 -2.80 5.71
N GLY A 125 -7.12 -2.37 6.92
CA GLY A 125 -6.85 -3.26 8.05
C GLY A 125 -5.57 -2.92 8.79
N ASN A 126 -5.39 -3.54 9.96
CA ASN A 126 -4.20 -3.32 10.79
C ASN A 126 -2.96 -3.95 10.15
N ILE A 127 -1.96 -3.12 9.83
CA ILE A 127 -0.65 -3.51 9.30
C ILE A 127 -0.80 -4.34 8.01
N CYS A 128 -1.83 -4.03 7.21
CA CYS A 128 -2.12 -4.76 5.99
C CYS A 128 -1.08 -4.52 4.89
N ASN A 129 -0.33 -3.41 4.95
CA ASN A 129 0.64 -2.99 3.95
C ASN A 129 2.04 -3.58 4.17
N MET A 130 2.13 -4.84 4.60
CA MET A 130 3.40 -5.52 4.87
C MET A 130 4.25 -5.68 3.60
N LEU A 131 3.61 -5.95 2.45
CA LEU A 131 4.28 -6.12 1.15
C LEU A 131 4.26 -4.83 0.32
N VAL A 132 5.12 -4.79 -0.71
CA VAL A 132 5.13 -3.73 -1.74
C VAL A 132 4.50 -4.22 -3.04
N PRO A 133 3.77 -3.36 -3.78
CA PRO A 133 3.29 -3.69 -5.11
C PRO A 133 4.46 -3.73 -6.11
N ARG A 134 4.47 -4.71 -7.01
CA ARG A 134 5.52 -4.87 -8.04
C ARG A 134 4.97 -4.90 -9.47
N ASN A 135 3.66 -5.04 -9.62
CA ASN A 135 2.96 -5.19 -10.89
C ASN A 135 1.50 -4.74 -10.76
N GLU A 136 0.78 -4.63 -11.87
CA GLU A 136 -0.64 -4.21 -11.88
C GLU A 136 -1.53 -5.07 -10.97
N SER A 137 -1.28 -6.38 -10.92
CA SER A 137 -2.07 -7.31 -10.10
C SER A 137 -1.91 -7.07 -8.59
N SER A 138 -0.77 -6.52 -8.16
CA SER A 138 -0.49 -6.19 -6.75
C SER A 138 -0.68 -4.70 -6.45
N ALA A 139 -0.69 -3.84 -7.47
CA ALA A 139 -0.91 -2.41 -7.39
C ALA A 139 -2.42 -2.08 -7.39
N VAL A 140 -3.15 -2.65 -6.44
CA VAL A 140 -4.61 -2.54 -6.35
C VAL A 140 -5.05 -1.85 -5.06
N PHE A 141 -6.30 -1.42 -5.01
CA PHE A 141 -6.96 -1.01 -3.78
C PHE A 141 -7.81 -2.17 -3.23
N SER A 142 -7.36 -2.78 -2.14
CA SER A 142 -8.06 -3.86 -1.43
C SER A 142 -8.79 -3.31 -0.19
N SER A 143 -10.12 -3.21 -0.27
CA SER A 143 -10.99 -2.75 0.83
C SER A 143 -12.00 -3.83 1.17
N THR A 144 -12.26 -4.04 2.46
CA THR A 144 -13.33 -4.94 2.94
C THR A 144 -14.63 -4.19 3.17
N SER A 145 -14.55 -2.87 3.41
CA SER A 145 -15.69 -1.98 3.49
C SER A 145 -16.19 -1.56 2.10
N PRO A 146 -17.50 -1.42 1.89
CA PRO A 146 -18.01 -0.84 0.65
C PRO A 146 -17.52 0.60 0.50
N LEU A 147 -16.92 0.90 -0.66
CA LEU A 147 -16.59 2.26 -1.05
C LEU A 147 -17.90 3.05 -1.05
N VAL A 148 -18.05 4.00 -0.13
CA VAL A 148 -19.19 4.92 -0.13
C VAL A 148 -19.03 5.84 -1.35
N SER A 149 -19.45 5.34 -2.51
CA SER A 149 -19.64 6.16 -3.70
C SER A 149 -20.73 7.14 -3.33
N SER A 150 -20.36 8.40 -3.17
CA SER A 150 -21.31 9.51 -3.20
C SER A 150 -21.83 9.71 -4.64
N SER A 151 -22.25 8.64 -5.32
CA SER A 151 -23.27 8.77 -6.35
C SER A 151 -24.57 9.08 -5.64
N ARG A 152 -24.72 10.33 -5.22
CA ARG A 152 -26.05 10.93 -5.20
C ARG A 152 -26.52 10.93 -6.65
N ARG A 153 -27.05 9.80 -7.12
CA ARG A 153 -28.05 9.85 -8.18
C ARG A 153 -29.19 10.63 -7.56
N LEU A 154 -29.16 11.96 -7.71
CA LEU A 154 -30.39 12.74 -7.67
C LEU A 154 -31.25 12.09 -8.75
N VAL A 155 -32.15 11.21 -8.34
CA VAL A 155 -33.32 10.92 -9.15
C VAL A 155 -34.02 12.26 -9.25
N PRO A 156 -34.12 12.88 -10.45
CA PRO A 156 -34.85 14.12 -10.58
C PRO A 156 -36.29 13.80 -10.20
N ALA A 157 -36.78 14.34 -9.08
CA ALA A 157 -38.18 14.19 -8.65
C ALA A 157 -39.17 14.63 -9.77
N THR A 158 -38.68 15.40 -10.74
CA THR A 158 -39.38 15.80 -11.96
C THR A 158 -39.76 14.62 -12.86
N LEU A 159 -38.96 13.55 -12.99
CA LEU A 159 -39.31 12.40 -13.84
C LEU A 159 -40.45 11.57 -13.24
N CYS A 160 -40.50 11.41 -11.91
CA CYS A 160 -41.61 10.73 -11.24
C CYS A 160 -42.92 11.52 -11.36
N TYR A 161 -42.87 12.85 -11.26
CA TYR A 161 -44.05 13.69 -11.42
C TYR A 161 -44.63 13.61 -12.85
N ILE A 162 -43.78 13.62 -13.88
CA ILE A 162 -44.23 13.52 -15.27
C ILE A 162 -44.95 12.19 -15.52
N ILE A 163 -44.39 11.07 -15.04
CA ILE A 163 -44.99 9.73 -15.21
C ILE A 163 -46.35 9.63 -14.49
N ILE A 164 -46.48 10.20 -13.29
CA ILE A 164 -47.76 10.19 -12.56
C ILE A 164 -48.80 11.04 -13.29
N THR A 165 -48.42 12.22 -13.80
CA THR A 165 -49.35 13.09 -14.54
C THR A 165 -49.82 12.47 -15.85
N THR A 166 -48.96 11.78 -16.61
CA THR A 166 -49.37 11.14 -17.86
C THR A 166 -50.32 9.98 -17.61
N ILE A 167 -50.06 9.14 -16.60
CA ILE A 167 -50.96 8.04 -16.23
C ILE A 167 -52.35 8.57 -15.85
N MET A 168 -52.42 9.63 -15.05
CA MET A 168 -53.71 10.22 -14.65
C MET A 168 -54.51 10.78 -15.83
N ILE A 169 -53.83 11.39 -16.82
CA ILE A 169 -54.46 11.90 -18.05
C ILE A 169 -55.01 10.74 -18.89
N PHE A 170 -54.23 9.68 -19.10
CA PHE A 170 -54.68 8.51 -19.87
C PHE A 170 -55.84 7.77 -19.19
N THR A 171 -55.92 7.77 -17.86
CA THR A 171 -57.08 7.18 -17.14
C THR A 171 -58.33 8.06 -17.17
N ALA A 172 -58.18 9.37 -17.36
CA ALA A 172 -59.31 10.31 -17.45
C ALA A 172 -59.97 10.32 -18.85
N GLU A 173 -59.24 9.89 -19.89
CA GLU A 173 -59.76 9.76 -21.26
C GLU A 173 -60.45 8.40 -21.54
N HIS A 174 -60.58 7.54 -20.52
CA HIS A 174 -61.19 6.20 -20.63
C HIS A 174 -62.35 5.96 -19.64
N VAL A 175 -63.04 7.02 -19.20
CA VAL A 175 -64.31 6.96 -18.48
C VAL A 175 -65.40 7.69 -19.25
#